data_AF-A0A6P2AP38-F1
#
_entry.id   AF-A0A6P2AP38-F1
#
_cell.length_a   1.000
_cell.length_b   1.000
_cell.length_c   1.000
_cell.angle_alpha   90.00
_cell.angle_beta   90.00
_cell.angle_gamma   90.00
#
_symmetry.space_group_name_H-M   'P 1'
#
loop_
_entity.id
_entity.type
_entity.pdbx_description
1 polymer ?
#
loop_
_entity_poly.entity_id
_entity_poly.type
_entity_poly.pdbx_seq_one_letter_code
_entity_poly.pdbx_strand_id
1 'polypeptide(L)'
;MKRPLHSTLLWSLVASIALVAALGLGAVLVPEFIPQTGKILGSASLYAAASLLALGCVAAHERDRGRPVAITGLLACLAGLVMWLLIIWSPEPATDWIASLVVRITIELTILAVWSTSICTILLQRTEHALSRRMQRLAVTLFTLVAIYFAVIVWIEADDWWFLRGVGSGFTLIGWLVWSVLMLRFIPARRAGYRLCQITCAIGTGLAAYLLAIIWFDDYFLPDVVHERLLSVLIILTATGTLISACLALIDRYQKRTQVDSISGGARIHLICPRCETAQDMKAGRNRCAKCQLRIGIDLEEPRCECGYLLYRAPGETCPECGRTIPPQDRWRAAPSETDQAEESPPTGAT
;
A
#
# COMPACT_ATOMS: atom_id res chain seq x y z
N MET A 1 0.16 2.46 24.64
CA MET A 1 0.01 3.54 23.63
C MET A 1 1.21 3.57 22.67
N LYS A 2 1.11 2.98 21.48
CA LYS A 2 2.08 3.07 20.38
C LYS A 2 1.26 3.24 19.09
N ARG A 3 1.40 4.21 18.18
CA ARG A 3 2.09 5.50 18.07
C ARG A 3 1.29 6.31 17.01
N PRO A 4 1.02 7.61 17.19
CA PRO A 4 0.40 8.48 16.16
C PRO A 4 1.29 8.70 14.91
N LEU A 5 2.54 8.24 14.94
CA LEU A 5 3.55 8.39 13.88
C LEU A 5 3.09 7.87 12.51
N HIS A 6 2.25 6.84 12.51
CA HIS A 6 1.78 6.20 11.28
C HIS A 6 0.74 7.04 10.53
N SER A 7 0.02 7.92 11.24
CA SER A 7 -0.94 8.83 10.64
C SER A 7 -0.24 10.04 10.02
N THR A 8 0.70 10.65 10.75
CA THR A 8 1.46 11.80 10.25
C THR A 8 2.31 11.45 9.03
N LEU A 9 2.95 10.28 9.01
CA LEU A 9 3.75 9.83 7.86
C LEU A 9 2.88 9.54 6.62
N LEU A 10 1.69 8.97 6.82
CA LEU A 10 0.73 8.75 5.72
C LEU A 10 0.25 10.09 5.16
N TRP A 11 -0.12 11.03 6.02
CA TRP A 11 -0.57 12.36 5.60
C TRP A 11 0.53 13.17 4.92
N SER A 12 1.78 13.09 5.41
CA SER A 12 2.90 13.76 4.75
C SER A 12 3.18 13.16 3.36
N LEU A 13 3.07 11.83 3.22
CA LEU A 13 3.22 11.17 1.94
C LEU A 13 2.11 11.58 0.97
N VAL A 14 0.85 11.52 1.38
CA VAL A 14 -0.30 11.94 0.56
C VAL A 14 -0.18 13.40 0.16
N ALA A 15 0.19 14.28 1.09
CA ALA A 15 0.42 15.70 0.80
C ALA A 15 1.56 15.91 -0.21
N SER A 16 2.67 15.18 -0.07
CA SER A 16 3.80 15.28 -1.01
C SER A 16 3.42 14.82 -2.43
N ILE A 17 2.66 13.72 -2.55
CA ILE A 17 2.20 13.20 -3.84
C ILE A 17 1.18 14.16 -4.47
N ALA A 18 0.23 14.68 -3.68
CA ALA A 18 -0.75 15.65 -4.15
C ALA A 18 -0.08 16.95 -4.63
N LEU A 19 0.93 17.42 -3.91
CA LEU A 19 1.72 18.59 -4.30
C LEU A 19 2.46 18.36 -5.62
N VAL A 20 3.13 17.21 -5.77
CA VAL A 20 3.83 16.88 -7.04
C VAL A 20 2.83 16.75 -8.19
N ALA A 21 1.67 16.14 -7.97
CA ALA A 21 0.62 16.04 -9.00
C ALA A 21 0.08 17.41 -9.40
N ALA A 22 -0.14 18.32 -8.44
CA ALA A 22 -0.59 19.68 -8.70
C ALA A 22 0.45 20.50 -9.48
N LEU A 23 1.73 20.40 -9.10
CA LEU A 23 2.84 21.01 -9.85
C LEU A 23 2.95 20.42 -11.27
N GLY A 24 2.75 19.11 -11.38
CA GLY A 24 2.67 18.38 -12.65
C GLY A 24 1.63 18.94 -13.60
N LEU A 25 0.40 19.04 -13.10
CA LEU A 25 -0.73 19.59 -13.86
C LEU A 25 -0.52 21.06 -14.21
N GLY A 26 0.00 21.86 -13.27
CA GLY A 26 0.33 23.26 -13.50
C GLY A 26 1.34 23.44 -14.63
N ALA A 27 2.40 22.63 -14.66
CA ALA A 27 3.41 22.68 -15.72
C ALA A 27 2.82 22.34 -17.10
N VAL A 28 1.91 21.35 -17.18
CA VAL A 28 1.25 20.96 -18.43
C VAL A 28 0.32 22.05 -18.98
N LEU A 29 -0.24 22.89 -18.11
CA LEU A 29 -1.19 23.95 -18.49
C LEU A 29 -0.51 25.25 -18.94
N VAL A 30 0.80 25.42 -18.72
CA VAL A 30 1.52 26.62 -19.15
C VAL A 30 1.95 26.48 -20.62
N PRO A 31 1.52 27.39 -21.52
CA PRO A 31 1.74 27.26 -22.96
C PRO A 31 3.19 27.46 -23.41
N GLU A 32 4.03 28.12 -22.61
CA GLU A 32 5.45 28.33 -22.90
C GLU A 32 6.33 27.43 -22.01
N PHE A 33 6.82 26.34 -22.59
CA PHE A 33 7.75 25.43 -21.92
C PHE A 33 9.16 26.04 -21.93
N ILE A 34 9.52 26.76 -20.87
CA ILE A 34 10.91 27.16 -20.64
C ILE A 34 11.73 25.87 -20.40
N PRO A 35 12.94 25.72 -20.97
CA PRO A 35 13.77 24.52 -20.75
C PRO A 35 14.01 24.16 -19.27
N GLN A 36 14.01 25.17 -18.40
CA GLN A 36 14.13 25.01 -16.94
C GLN A 36 12.91 24.32 -16.32
N THR A 37 11.70 24.53 -16.86
CA THR A 37 10.46 23.90 -16.39
C THR A 37 10.56 22.39 -16.51
N GLY A 38 11.12 21.87 -17.60
CA GLY A 38 11.36 20.44 -17.79
C GLY A 38 12.27 19.84 -16.73
N LYS A 39 13.37 20.53 -16.38
CA LYS A 39 14.32 20.07 -15.34
C LYS A 39 13.67 20.03 -13.96
N ILE A 40 12.89 21.06 -13.61
CA ILE A 40 12.16 21.13 -12.34
C ILE A 40 11.10 20.02 -12.27
N LEU A 41 10.32 19.86 -13.33
CA LEU A 41 9.26 18.85 -13.43
C LEU A 41 9.82 17.42 -13.37
N GLY A 42 10.92 17.18 -14.09
CA GLY A 42 11.63 15.91 -14.07
C GLY A 42 12.16 15.57 -12.68
N SER A 43 12.77 16.54 -12.00
CA SER A 43 13.27 16.37 -10.62
C SER A 43 12.15 16.06 -9.63
N ALA A 44 11.02 16.76 -9.72
CA ALA A 44 9.87 16.54 -8.85
C ALA A 44 9.22 15.16 -9.08
N SER A 45 9.05 14.77 -10.33
CA SER A 45 8.51 13.46 -10.72
C SER A 45 9.41 12.31 -10.27
N LEU A 46 10.72 12.47 -10.46
CA LEU A 46 11.74 11.53 -10.02
C LEU A 46 11.74 11.38 -8.49
N TYR A 47 11.68 12.47 -7.75
CA TYR A 47 11.60 12.45 -6.29
C TYR A 47 10.35 11.70 -5.80
N ALA A 48 9.19 11.95 -6.42
CA ALA A 48 7.96 11.24 -6.10
C ALA A 48 8.07 9.74 -6.39
N ALA A 49 8.62 9.36 -7.56
CA ALA A 49 8.83 7.97 -7.92
C ALA A 49 9.79 7.26 -6.94
N ALA A 50 10.94 7.87 -6.63
CA ALA A 50 11.90 7.34 -5.67
C ALA A 50 11.30 7.19 -4.27
N SER A 51 10.49 8.15 -3.83
CA SER A 51 9.79 8.11 -2.53
C SER A 51 8.78 6.96 -2.46
N LEU A 52 8.01 6.74 -3.53
CA LEU A 52 7.07 5.63 -3.62
C LEU A 52 7.77 4.27 -3.59
N LEU A 53 8.90 4.15 -4.31
CA LEU A 53 9.71 2.93 -4.30
C LEU A 53 10.31 2.68 -2.90
N ALA A 54 10.90 3.71 -2.30
CA ALA A 54 11.47 3.61 -0.96
C ALA A 54 10.42 3.19 0.09
N LEU A 55 9.18 3.68 0.00
CA LEU A 55 8.11 3.32 0.94
C LEU A 55 7.83 1.81 0.97
N GLY A 56 7.86 1.14 -0.19
CA GLY A 56 7.69 -0.31 -0.26
C GLY A 56 8.81 -1.07 0.47
N CYS A 57 10.05 -0.59 0.33
CA CYS A 57 11.20 -1.14 1.03
C CYS A 57 11.18 -0.86 2.54
N VAL A 58 10.88 0.39 2.96
CA VAL A 58 10.75 0.75 4.39
C VAL A 58 9.70 -0.12 5.07
N ALA A 59 8.52 -0.28 4.46
CA ALA A 59 7.46 -1.09 5.03
C ALA A 59 7.89 -2.56 5.24
N ALA A 60 8.68 -3.12 4.31
CA ALA A 60 9.23 -4.48 4.43
C ALA A 60 10.29 -4.57 5.54
N HIS A 61 11.15 -3.55 5.63
CA HIS A 61 12.17 -3.43 6.66
C HIS A 61 11.55 -3.39 8.08
N GLU A 62 10.52 -2.57 8.30
CA GLU A 62 9.83 -2.46 9.60
C GLU A 62 9.17 -3.76 10.07
N ARG A 63 8.87 -4.67 9.15
CA ARG A 63 8.29 -5.98 9.47
C ARG A 63 9.31 -7.10 9.61
N ASP A 64 10.60 -6.79 9.57
CA ASP A 64 11.71 -7.75 9.56
C ASP A 64 11.57 -8.81 8.46
N ARG A 65 10.94 -8.47 7.32
CA ARG A 65 10.75 -9.38 6.18
C ARG A 65 11.63 -8.98 5.02
N GLY A 66 12.61 -9.83 4.70
CA GLY A 66 13.52 -9.56 3.59
C GLY A 66 14.39 -8.32 3.83
N ARG A 67 14.83 -8.13 5.08
CA ARG A 67 15.71 -7.02 5.51
C ARG A 67 16.87 -6.71 4.53
N PRO A 68 17.64 -7.69 4.01
CA PRO A 68 18.70 -7.37 3.06
C PRO A 68 18.15 -6.75 1.76
N VAL A 69 17.09 -7.32 1.18
CA VAL A 69 16.47 -6.82 -0.06
C VAL A 69 15.92 -5.40 0.14
N ALA A 70 15.29 -5.14 1.29
CA ALA A 70 14.78 -3.81 1.61
C ALA A 70 15.89 -2.76 1.71
N ILE A 71 17.01 -3.09 2.37
CA ILE A 71 18.16 -2.18 2.48
C ILE A 71 18.77 -1.92 1.11
N THR A 72 18.99 -2.97 0.31
CA THR A 72 19.49 -2.85 -1.07
C THR A 72 18.59 -1.95 -1.91
N GLY A 73 17.27 -2.12 -1.81
CA GLY A 73 16.31 -1.27 -2.50
C GLY A 73 16.36 0.19 -2.08
N LEU A 74 16.49 0.48 -0.78
CA LEU A 74 16.61 1.85 -0.28
C LEU A 74 17.89 2.54 -0.76
N LEU A 75 19.02 1.82 -0.71
CA LEU A 75 20.30 2.34 -1.19
C LEU A 75 20.26 2.57 -2.70
N ALA A 76 19.69 1.63 -3.47
CA ALA A 76 19.54 1.76 -4.91
C ALA A 76 18.61 2.94 -5.28
N CYS A 77 17.49 3.13 -4.56
CA CYS A 77 16.59 4.28 -4.74
C CYS A 77 17.33 5.60 -4.52
N LEU A 78 18.09 5.70 -3.42
CA LEU A 78 18.82 6.93 -3.08
C LEU A 78 19.91 7.23 -4.10
N ALA A 79 20.73 6.22 -4.43
CA ALA A 79 21.80 6.37 -5.43
C ALA A 79 21.24 6.72 -6.80
N GLY A 80 20.19 6.02 -7.25
CA GLY A 80 19.50 6.30 -8.51
C GLY A 80 18.90 7.71 -8.55
N LEU A 81 18.26 8.17 -7.47
CA LEU A 81 17.72 9.53 -7.35
C LEU A 81 18.82 10.58 -7.51
N VAL A 82 19.94 10.44 -6.81
CA VAL A 82 21.07 11.38 -6.91
C VAL A 82 21.63 11.40 -8.32
N MET A 83 21.85 10.22 -8.92
CA MET A 83 22.40 10.11 -10.27
C MET A 83 21.48 10.72 -11.33
N TRP A 84 20.18 10.46 -11.26
CA TRP A 84 19.21 11.09 -12.16
C TRP A 84 19.14 12.60 -11.99
N LEU A 85 19.23 13.13 -10.77
CA LEU A 85 19.29 14.58 -10.56
C LEU A 85 20.54 15.20 -11.19
N LEU A 86 21.69 14.53 -11.09
CA LEU A 86 22.91 14.97 -11.77
C LEU A 86 22.73 14.99 -13.30
N ILE A 87 22.09 13.97 -13.87
CA ILE A 87 21.79 13.91 -15.32
C ILE A 87 20.86 15.06 -15.72
N ILE A 88 19.75 15.27 -14.99
CA ILE A 88 18.74 16.30 -15.31
C ILE A 88 19.35 17.71 -15.25
N TRP A 89 20.21 17.97 -14.26
CA TRP A 89 20.79 19.29 -14.05
C TRP A 89 22.13 19.50 -14.77
N SER A 90 22.65 18.49 -15.47
CA SER A 90 23.84 18.65 -16.30
C SER A 90 23.65 19.78 -17.34
N PRO A 91 24.61 20.70 -17.50
CA PRO A 91 24.47 21.84 -18.39
C PRO A 91 24.43 21.45 -19.88
N GLU A 92 25.07 20.35 -20.31
CA GLU A 92 25.01 19.81 -21.67
C GLU A 92 25.26 18.28 -21.64
N PRO A 93 24.80 17.51 -22.64
CA PRO A 93 25.19 16.12 -22.78
C PRO A 93 26.67 16.09 -23.18
N ALA A 94 27.55 15.82 -22.23
CA ALA A 94 28.94 15.57 -22.54
C ALA A 94 28.98 14.47 -23.62
N THR A 95 29.59 14.77 -24.76
CA THR A 95 29.80 13.87 -25.90
C THR A 95 30.74 12.69 -25.57
N ASP A 96 30.96 12.43 -24.29
CA ASP A 96 31.98 11.56 -23.76
C ASP A 96 31.39 10.22 -23.32
N TRP A 97 32.18 9.17 -23.49
CA TRP A 97 31.94 7.83 -22.95
C TRP A 97 31.52 7.83 -21.46
N ILE A 98 31.93 8.85 -20.69
CA ILE A 98 31.54 9.06 -19.29
C ILE A 98 30.03 9.28 -19.16
N ALA A 99 29.40 10.08 -20.04
CA ALA A 99 27.97 10.31 -19.99
C ALA A 99 27.18 9.02 -20.27
N SER A 100 27.62 8.24 -21.26
CA SER A 100 27.03 6.92 -21.57
C SER A 100 27.13 5.98 -20.36
N LEU A 101 28.31 5.90 -19.74
CA LEU A 101 28.53 5.07 -18.55
C LEU A 101 27.65 5.52 -17.38
N VAL A 102 27.57 6.82 -17.11
CA VAL A 102 26.73 7.41 -16.06
C VAL A 102 25.25 7.06 -16.29
N VAL A 103 24.75 7.18 -17.51
CA VAL A 103 23.37 6.82 -17.86
C VAL A 103 23.12 5.32 -17.64
N ARG A 104 24.00 4.45 -18.11
CA ARG A 104 23.87 2.98 -17.93
C ARG A 104 23.82 2.59 -16.45
N ILE A 105 24.76 3.08 -15.64
CA ILE A 105 24.78 2.84 -14.18
C ILE A 105 23.49 3.37 -13.54
N THR A 106 23.00 4.54 -13.97
CA THR A 106 21.77 5.12 -13.43
C THR A 106 20.54 4.26 -13.74
N ILE A 107 20.45 3.73 -14.96
CA ILE A 107 19.38 2.81 -15.37
C ILE A 107 19.45 1.52 -14.53
N GLU A 108 20.63 0.94 -14.33
CA GLU A 108 20.83 -0.25 -13.49
C GLU A 108 20.40 -0.04 -12.04
N LEU A 109 20.79 1.08 -11.44
CA LEU A 109 20.35 1.45 -10.09
C LEU A 109 18.82 1.58 -10.02
N THR A 110 18.20 2.11 -11.07
CA THR A 110 16.74 2.24 -11.16
C THR A 110 16.07 0.87 -11.28
N ILE A 111 16.60 -0.03 -12.13
CA ILE A 111 16.13 -1.41 -12.26
C ILE A 111 16.23 -2.13 -10.91
N LEU A 112 17.37 -2.01 -10.23
CA LEU A 112 17.61 -2.63 -8.93
C LEU A 112 16.66 -2.10 -7.85
N ALA A 113 16.40 -0.80 -7.85
CA ALA A 113 15.45 -0.14 -6.94
C ALA A 113 14.01 -0.65 -7.16
N VAL A 114 13.56 -0.71 -8.41
CA VAL A 114 12.24 -1.22 -8.80
C VAL A 114 12.13 -2.72 -8.49
N TRP A 115 13.16 -3.50 -8.80
CA TRP A 115 13.28 -4.92 -8.47
C TRP A 115 13.11 -5.18 -6.98
N SER A 116 13.92 -4.52 -6.16
CA SER A 116 13.91 -4.67 -4.70
C SER A 116 12.56 -4.27 -4.11
N THR A 117 11.99 -3.14 -4.55
CA THR A 117 10.69 -2.66 -4.08
C THR A 117 9.57 -3.64 -4.40
N SER A 118 9.54 -4.17 -5.63
CA SER A 118 8.54 -5.16 -6.04
C SER A 118 8.66 -6.44 -5.23
N ILE A 119 9.88 -6.92 -4.95
CA ILE A 119 10.06 -8.07 -4.07
C ILE A 119 9.57 -7.74 -2.65
N CYS A 120 9.93 -6.58 -2.09
CA CYS A 120 9.49 -6.15 -0.76
C CYS A 120 7.96 -6.08 -0.65
N THR A 121 7.29 -5.44 -1.61
CA THR A 121 5.82 -5.35 -1.64
C THR A 121 5.17 -6.72 -1.76
N ILE A 122 5.76 -7.62 -2.55
CA ILE A 122 5.32 -9.00 -2.64
C ILE A 122 5.49 -9.73 -1.29
N LEU A 123 6.66 -9.65 -0.64
CA LEU A 123 6.97 -10.31 0.64
C LEU A 123 6.14 -9.78 1.83
N LEU A 124 5.72 -8.53 1.75
CA LEU A 124 4.83 -7.90 2.74
C LEU A 124 3.45 -8.56 2.79
N GLN A 125 3.04 -9.24 1.73
CA GLN A 125 1.73 -9.85 1.65
C GLN A 125 1.71 -11.19 2.41
N ARG A 126 0.96 -11.22 3.53
CA ARG A 126 0.67 -12.46 4.26
C ARG A 126 -0.41 -13.21 3.48
N THR A 127 -0.04 -14.32 2.87
CA THR A 127 -0.96 -15.17 2.09
C THR A 127 -1.18 -16.47 2.86
N GLU A 128 -2.41 -16.72 3.29
CA GLU A 128 -2.76 -17.92 4.06
C GLU A 128 -2.90 -19.14 3.14
N HIS A 129 -3.41 -18.94 1.91
CA HIS A 129 -3.63 -20.02 0.95
C HIS A 129 -2.35 -20.45 0.21
N ALA A 130 -2.18 -21.77 0.06
CA ALA A 130 -1.02 -22.37 -0.62
C ALA A 130 -0.87 -21.94 -2.10
N LEU A 131 -1.98 -21.81 -2.83
CA LEU A 131 -1.97 -21.37 -4.23
C LEU A 131 -1.40 -19.95 -4.36
N SER A 132 -1.78 -19.05 -3.45
CA SER A 132 -1.30 -17.67 -3.45
C SER A 132 0.21 -17.58 -3.20
N ARG A 133 0.75 -18.46 -2.33
CA ARG A 133 2.19 -18.61 -2.12
C ARG A 133 2.93 -19.10 -3.37
N ARG A 134 2.36 -20.04 -4.12
CA ARG A 134 2.95 -20.51 -5.40
C ARG A 134 2.98 -19.39 -6.43
N MET A 135 1.86 -18.68 -6.60
CA MET A 135 1.78 -17.52 -7.50
C MET A 135 2.75 -16.40 -7.09
N GLN A 136 2.94 -16.21 -5.78
CA GLN A 136 3.90 -15.24 -5.25
C GLN A 136 5.34 -15.56 -5.64
N ARG A 137 5.74 -16.83 -5.51
CA ARG A 137 7.08 -17.28 -5.91
C ARG A 137 7.27 -17.12 -7.42
N LEU A 138 6.28 -17.55 -8.21
CA LEU A 138 6.33 -17.42 -9.66
C LEU A 138 6.46 -15.95 -10.10
N ALA A 139 5.72 -15.04 -9.47
CA ALA A 139 5.84 -13.61 -9.74
C ALA A 139 7.23 -13.05 -9.39
N VAL A 140 7.79 -13.42 -8.24
CA VAL A 140 9.16 -12.99 -7.85
C VAL A 140 10.21 -13.54 -8.82
N THR A 141 10.11 -14.82 -9.19
CA THR A 141 11.03 -15.45 -10.15
C THR A 141 10.95 -14.75 -11.50
N LEU A 142 9.75 -14.54 -12.03
CA LEU A 142 9.55 -13.87 -13.30
C LEU A 142 10.10 -12.43 -13.25
N PHE A 143 9.83 -11.68 -12.18
CA PHE A 143 10.34 -10.32 -12.03
C PHE A 143 11.87 -10.26 -11.96
N THR A 144 12.48 -11.25 -11.33
CA THR A 144 13.94 -11.33 -11.21
C THR A 144 14.60 -11.66 -12.54
N LEU A 145 14.05 -12.63 -13.28
CA LEU A 145 14.54 -12.95 -14.63
C LEU A 145 14.48 -11.73 -15.55
N VAL A 146 13.44 -10.92 -15.40
CA VAL A 146 13.25 -9.71 -16.20
C VAL A 146 14.22 -8.62 -15.81
N ALA A 147 14.42 -8.37 -14.52
CA ALA A 147 15.43 -7.43 -14.07
C ALA A 147 16.84 -7.82 -14.57
N ILE A 148 17.19 -9.11 -14.52
CA ILE A 148 18.47 -9.62 -15.05
C ILE A 148 18.56 -9.40 -16.56
N TYR A 149 17.49 -9.73 -17.30
CA TYR A 149 17.44 -9.51 -18.74
C TYR A 149 17.68 -8.03 -19.09
N PHE A 150 17.05 -7.10 -18.36
CA PHE A 150 17.25 -5.66 -18.55
C PHE A 150 18.66 -5.22 -18.23
N ALA A 151 19.22 -5.69 -17.11
CA ALA A 151 20.59 -5.38 -16.77
C ALA A 151 21.53 -5.78 -17.91
N VAL A 152 21.41 -7.01 -18.43
CA VAL A 152 22.20 -7.47 -19.57
C VAL A 152 22.05 -6.57 -20.80
N ILE A 153 20.82 -6.18 -21.14
CA ILE A 153 20.55 -5.34 -22.31
C ILE A 153 21.16 -3.96 -22.22
N VAL A 154 21.14 -3.33 -21.03
CA VAL A 154 21.71 -1.98 -20.84
C VAL A 154 23.21 -1.96 -21.19
N TRP A 155 23.88 -3.10 -21.12
CA TRP A 155 25.30 -3.25 -21.49
C TRP A 155 25.54 -3.71 -22.92
N ILE A 156 24.54 -4.26 -23.60
CA ILE A 156 24.67 -4.65 -25.00
C ILE A 156 24.47 -3.40 -25.86
N GLU A 157 25.53 -2.95 -26.50
CA GLU A 157 25.46 -2.00 -27.62
C GLU A 157 24.82 -2.71 -28.81
N ALA A 158 23.49 -2.75 -28.81
CA ALA A 158 22.70 -3.24 -29.93
C ALA A 158 22.25 -2.05 -30.78
N ASP A 159 22.85 -1.91 -31.95
CA ASP A 159 22.38 -0.98 -32.98
C ASP A 159 21.17 -1.53 -33.75
N ASP A 160 20.77 -2.78 -33.49
CA ASP A 160 19.64 -3.41 -34.14
C ASP A 160 18.30 -2.95 -33.53
N TRP A 161 17.57 -2.17 -34.30
CA TRP A 161 16.23 -1.69 -33.95
C TRP A 161 15.25 -2.81 -33.66
N TRP A 162 15.37 -3.98 -34.31
CA TRP A 162 14.50 -5.13 -34.02
C TRP A 162 14.75 -5.68 -32.61
N PHE A 163 16.01 -5.69 -32.19
CA PHE A 163 16.37 -6.09 -30.83
C PHE A 163 15.76 -5.13 -29.81
N LEU A 164 15.92 -3.82 -30.00
CA LEU A 164 15.33 -2.80 -29.12
C LEU A 164 13.80 -2.90 -29.04
N ARG A 165 13.11 -3.14 -30.17
CA ARG A 165 11.66 -3.36 -30.20
C ARG A 165 11.24 -4.62 -29.45
N GLY A 166 11.96 -5.72 -29.63
CA GLY A 166 11.73 -6.97 -28.90
C GLY A 166 11.90 -6.79 -27.39
N VAL A 167 12.94 -6.08 -26.97
CA VAL A 167 13.20 -5.72 -25.58
C VAL A 167 12.07 -4.88 -25.00
N GLY A 168 11.72 -3.76 -25.66
CA GLY A 168 10.67 -2.85 -25.17
C GLY A 168 9.32 -3.54 -25.06
N SER A 169 9.03 -4.47 -25.97
CA SER A 169 7.80 -5.27 -25.94
C SER A 169 7.78 -6.23 -24.76
N GLY A 170 8.90 -6.92 -24.51
CA GLY A 170 9.08 -7.77 -23.33
C GLY A 170 8.90 -6.98 -22.04
N PHE A 171 9.47 -5.78 -21.95
CA PHE A 171 9.30 -4.87 -20.80
C PHE A 171 7.82 -4.60 -20.54
N THR A 172 7.12 -4.15 -21.58
CA THR A 172 5.74 -3.68 -21.49
C THR A 172 4.81 -4.81 -21.06
N LEU A 173 4.97 -5.99 -21.66
CA LEU A 173 4.14 -7.16 -21.33
C LEU A 173 4.38 -7.66 -19.91
N ILE A 174 5.64 -7.75 -19.48
CA ILE A 174 5.94 -8.30 -18.15
C ILE A 174 5.62 -7.28 -17.06
N GLY A 175 5.94 -6.00 -17.28
CA GLY A 175 5.51 -4.91 -16.41
C GLY A 175 3.99 -4.89 -16.23
N TRP A 176 3.24 -5.01 -17.34
CA TRP A 176 1.78 -5.12 -17.31
C TRP A 176 1.29 -6.34 -16.54
N LEU A 177 1.90 -7.52 -16.75
CA LEU A 177 1.50 -8.75 -16.07
C LEU A 177 1.71 -8.63 -14.55
N VAL A 178 2.88 -8.13 -14.13
CA VAL A 178 3.23 -7.94 -12.72
C VAL A 178 2.28 -6.94 -12.08
N TRP A 179 2.06 -5.80 -12.74
CA TRP A 179 1.14 -4.78 -12.28
C TRP A 179 -0.29 -5.31 -12.17
N SER A 180 -0.76 -6.10 -13.15
CA SER A 180 -2.08 -6.74 -13.12
C SER A 180 -2.22 -7.71 -11.94
N VAL A 181 -1.19 -8.53 -11.67
CA VAL A 181 -1.16 -9.43 -10.51
C VAL A 181 -1.19 -8.65 -9.19
N LEU A 182 -0.47 -7.53 -9.11
CA LEU A 182 -0.51 -6.63 -7.95
C LEU A 182 -1.90 -6.02 -7.76
N MET A 183 -2.53 -5.57 -8.84
CA MET A 183 -3.88 -4.99 -8.82
C MET A 183 -4.95 -5.97 -8.38
N LEU A 184 -4.92 -7.20 -8.90
CA LEU A 184 -5.83 -8.26 -8.47
C LEU A 184 -5.73 -8.53 -6.95
N ARG A 185 -4.62 -8.18 -6.31
CA ARG A 185 -4.40 -8.32 -4.86
C ARG A 185 -4.82 -7.09 -4.06
N PHE A 186 -4.96 -5.94 -4.71
CA PHE A 186 -5.54 -4.73 -4.11
C PHE A 186 -7.06 -4.71 -4.14
N ILE A 187 -7.73 -5.70 -4.77
CA ILE A 187 -9.19 -5.81 -4.80
C ILE A 187 -9.74 -5.75 -3.37
N PRO A 188 -10.40 -4.64 -2.97
CA PRO A 188 -11.03 -4.57 -1.67
C PRO A 188 -12.28 -5.45 -1.70
N ALA A 189 -12.67 -5.98 -0.53
CA ALA A 189 -13.84 -6.86 -0.45
C ALA A 189 -15.17 -6.13 -0.77
N ARG A 190 -15.15 -4.79 -0.80
CA ARG A 190 -16.32 -3.98 -1.13
C ARG A 190 -16.49 -3.83 -2.65
N ARG A 191 -17.74 -3.99 -3.11
CA ARG A 191 -18.16 -3.86 -4.52
C ARG A 191 -17.66 -2.59 -5.22
N ALA A 192 -17.59 -1.45 -4.52
CA ALA A 192 -17.17 -0.19 -5.12
C ALA A 192 -15.69 -0.19 -5.54
N GLY A 193 -14.79 -0.72 -4.71
CA GLY A 193 -13.37 -0.75 -5.06
C GLY A 193 -13.01 -1.84 -6.05
N TYR A 194 -13.84 -2.88 -6.20
CA TYR A 194 -13.72 -3.83 -7.31
C TYR A 194 -13.91 -3.13 -8.67
N ARG A 195 -14.95 -2.30 -8.82
CA ARG A 195 -15.18 -1.55 -10.06
C ARG A 195 -14.03 -0.60 -10.38
N LEU A 196 -13.51 0.10 -9.37
CA LEU A 196 -12.36 0.99 -9.58
C LEU A 196 -11.13 0.21 -10.03
N CYS A 197 -10.82 -0.91 -9.37
CA CYS A 197 -9.70 -1.78 -9.75
C CYS A 197 -9.87 -2.32 -11.18
N GLN A 198 -11.08 -2.70 -11.60
CA GLN A 198 -11.36 -3.14 -12.96
C GLN A 198 -11.12 -2.02 -13.98
N ILE A 199 -11.61 -0.81 -13.71
CA ILE A 199 -11.38 0.36 -14.58
C ILE A 199 -9.89 0.65 -14.68
N THR A 200 -9.17 0.65 -13.55
CA THR A 200 -7.73 0.86 -13.56
C THR A 200 -7.03 -0.22 -14.38
N CYS A 201 -7.30 -1.51 -14.14
CA CYS A 201 -6.76 -2.62 -14.94
C CYS A 201 -7.04 -2.48 -16.44
N ALA A 202 -8.24 -2.07 -16.82
CA ALA A 202 -8.61 -1.85 -18.22
C ALA A 202 -7.78 -0.71 -18.83
N ILE A 203 -7.64 0.42 -18.13
CA ILE A 203 -6.81 1.56 -18.57
C ILE A 203 -5.35 1.15 -18.71
N GLY A 204 -4.78 0.46 -17.72
CA GLY A 204 -3.38 0.03 -17.79
C GLY A 204 -3.12 -1.04 -18.87
N THR A 205 -4.12 -1.87 -19.17
CA THR A 205 -4.06 -2.78 -20.33
C THR A 205 -4.10 -2.01 -21.64
N GLY A 206 -4.95 -0.99 -21.74
CA GLY A 206 -4.98 -0.07 -22.88
C GLY A 206 -3.63 0.65 -23.07
N LEU A 207 -3.02 1.14 -21.99
CA LEU A 207 -1.68 1.76 -22.02
C LEU A 207 -0.61 0.77 -22.49
N ALA A 208 -0.61 -0.46 -21.97
CA ALA A 208 0.35 -1.48 -22.40
C ALA A 208 0.19 -1.83 -23.89
N ALA A 209 -1.05 -2.01 -24.36
CA ALA A 209 -1.34 -2.24 -25.76
C ALA A 209 -0.92 -1.06 -26.65
N TYR A 210 -1.14 0.17 -26.19
CA TYR A 210 -0.74 1.38 -26.89
C TYR A 210 0.78 1.52 -26.99
N LEU A 211 1.51 1.27 -25.89
CA LEU A 211 2.98 1.24 -25.90
C LEU A 211 3.53 0.17 -26.85
N LEU A 212 2.94 -1.03 -26.85
CA LEU A 212 3.30 -2.07 -27.82
C LEU A 212 3.03 -1.62 -29.26
N ALA A 213 1.92 -0.93 -29.50
CA ALA A 213 1.62 -0.40 -30.82
C ALA A 213 2.67 0.64 -31.25
N ILE A 214 3.07 1.57 -30.38
CA ILE A 214 4.13 2.55 -30.68
C ILE A 214 5.45 1.82 -31.00
N ILE A 215 5.85 0.85 -30.17
CA ILE A 215 7.11 0.13 -30.35
C ILE A 215 7.18 -0.55 -31.72
N TRP A 216 6.07 -1.08 -32.24
CA TRP A 216 6.05 -1.81 -33.51
C TRP A 216 5.67 -0.98 -34.74
N PHE A 217 4.92 0.09 -34.55
CA PHE A 217 4.31 0.88 -35.64
C PHE A 217 4.70 2.36 -35.60
N ASP A 218 5.85 2.69 -35.01
CA ASP A 218 6.37 4.06 -34.89
C ASP A 218 6.29 4.83 -36.22
N ASP A 219 6.56 4.15 -37.34
CA ASP A 219 6.53 4.72 -38.70
C ASP A 219 5.13 5.15 -39.20
N TYR A 220 4.05 4.71 -38.54
CA TYR A 220 2.67 4.87 -39.02
C TYR A 220 1.79 5.76 -38.15
N PHE A 221 2.29 6.24 -37.00
CA PHE A 221 1.45 6.89 -36.01
C PHE A 221 1.29 8.41 -36.22
N LEU A 222 0.20 8.95 -35.65
CA LEU A 222 -0.28 10.34 -35.72
C LEU A 222 0.80 11.39 -35.41
N PRO A 223 0.64 12.66 -35.82
CA PRO A 223 1.60 13.74 -35.53
C PRO A 223 2.01 13.80 -34.05
N ASP A 224 3.31 14.00 -33.82
CA ASP A 224 4.04 13.87 -32.53
C ASP A 224 3.27 14.42 -31.32
N VAL A 225 2.63 15.58 -31.49
CA VAL A 225 1.91 16.30 -30.42
C VAL A 225 0.73 15.51 -29.85
N VAL A 226 0.01 14.73 -30.66
CA VAL A 226 -1.15 13.95 -30.18
C VAL A 226 -0.67 12.72 -29.40
N HIS A 227 0.44 12.12 -29.83
CA HIS A 227 1.04 10.95 -29.20
C HIS A 227 1.54 11.25 -27.80
N GLU A 228 2.36 12.28 -27.66
CA GLU A 228 2.92 12.69 -26.37
C GLU A 228 1.84 13.00 -25.35
N ARG A 229 0.76 13.69 -25.78
CA ARG A 229 -0.36 14.05 -24.91
C ARG A 229 -1.16 12.81 -24.48
N LEU A 230 -1.49 11.92 -25.41
CA LEU A 230 -2.25 10.70 -25.11
C LEU A 230 -1.47 9.79 -24.17
N LEU A 231 -0.18 9.59 -24.45
CA LEU A 231 0.71 8.80 -23.60
C LEU A 231 0.79 9.39 -22.19
N SER A 232 0.97 10.71 -22.07
CA SER A 232 1.01 11.41 -20.79
C SER A 232 -0.28 11.20 -19.98
N VAL A 233 -1.44 11.34 -20.63
CA VAL A 233 -2.75 11.13 -19.98
C VAL A 233 -2.89 9.69 -19.50
N LEU A 234 -2.55 8.70 -20.31
CA LEU A 234 -2.65 7.29 -19.95
C LEU A 234 -1.71 6.92 -18.79
N ILE A 235 -0.48 7.44 -18.78
CA ILE A 235 0.48 7.25 -17.69
C ILE A 235 -0.09 7.84 -16.39
N ILE A 236 -0.59 9.08 -16.43
CA ILE A 236 -1.17 9.76 -15.27
C ILE A 236 -2.37 8.97 -14.73
N LEU A 237 -3.30 8.55 -15.59
CA LEU A 237 -4.48 7.78 -15.18
C LEU A 237 -4.11 6.42 -14.57
N THR A 238 -3.11 5.74 -15.14
CA THR A 238 -2.66 4.44 -14.63
C THR A 238 -1.95 4.60 -13.28
N ALA A 239 -1.08 5.59 -13.14
CA ALA A 239 -0.36 5.88 -11.89
C ALA A 239 -1.33 6.30 -10.76
N THR A 240 -2.23 7.24 -11.04
CA THR A 240 -3.24 7.71 -10.06
C THR A 240 -4.22 6.59 -9.68
N GLY A 241 -4.71 5.81 -10.65
CA GLY A 241 -5.56 4.64 -10.38
C GLY A 241 -4.88 3.60 -9.49
N THR A 242 -3.57 3.38 -9.69
CA THR A 242 -2.75 2.50 -8.85
C THR A 242 -2.63 3.00 -7.42
N LEU A 243 -2.33 4.28 -7.25
CA LEU A 243 -2.23 4.89 -5.93
C LEU A 243 -3.57 4.86 -5.19
N ILE A 244 -4.67 5.25 -5.85
CA ILE A 244 -6.00 5.23 -5.24
C ILE A 244 -6.38 3.80 -4.84
N SER A 245 -6.14 2.81 -5.70
CA SER A 245 -6.43 1.40 -5.42
C SER A 245 -5.63 0.89 -4.22
N ALA A 246 -4.33 1.22 -4.14
CA ALA A 246 -3.50 0.89 -2.99
C ALA A 246 -4.00 1.56 -1.70
N CYS A 247 -4.33 2.85 -1.74
CA CYS A 247 -4.89 3.59 -0.60
C CYS A 247 -6.22 2.99 -0.11
N LEU A 248 -7.15 2.68 -1.02
CA LEU A 248 -8.43 2.05 -0.67
C LEU A 248 -8.22 0.67 -0.06
N ALA A 249 -7.28 -0.12 -0.59
CA ALA A 249 -6.93 -1.42 -0.02
C ALA A 249 -6.34 -1.28 1.39
N LEU A 250 -5.51 -0.26 1.64
CA LEU A 250 -4.97 0.04 2.98
C LEU A 250 -6.09 0.45 3.95
N ILE A 251 -7.00 1.32 3.54
CA ILE A 251 -8.15 1.74 4.35
C ILE A 251 -9.07 0.56 4.67
N ASP A 252 -9.38 -0.29 3.68
CA ASP A 252 -10.21 -1.49 3.90
C ASP A 252 -9.56 -2.46 4.90
N ARG A 253 -8.23 -2.64 4.82
CA ARG A 253 -7.47 -3.44 5.79
C ARG A 253 -7.48 -2.82 7.18
N TYR A 254 -7.35 -1.50 7.28
CA TYR A 254 -7.40 -0.79 8.56
C TYR A 254 -8.78 -0.96 9.20
N GLN A 255 -9.85 -0.72 8.44
CA GLN A 255 -11.24 -0.90 8.90
C GLN A 255 -11.54 -2.34 9.31
N LYS A 256 -11.05 -3.33 8.56
CA LYS A 256 -11.22 -4.74 8.91
C LYS A 256 -10.50 -5.11 10.20
N ARG A 257 -9.30 -4.58 10.45
CA ARG A 257 -8.60 -4.83 11.73
C ARG A 257 -9.40 -4.25 12.89
N THR A 258 -9.86 -3.01 12.77
CA THR A 258 -10.71 -2.40 13.80
C THR A 258 -12.02 -3.17 14.01
N GLN A 259 -12.55 -3.83 12.98
CA GLN A 259 -13.77 -4.64 13.09
C GLN A 259 -13.53 -6.06 13.66
N VAL A 260 -12.32 -6.61 13.55
CA VAL A 260 -11.99 -7.95 14.08
C VAL A 260 -11.61 -7.89 15.56
N ASP A 261 -11.17 -6.73 16.04
CA ASP A 261 -10.82 -6.53 17.45
C ASP A 261 -12.07 -6.35 18.35
N SER A 262 -13.26 -6.13 17.79
CA SER A 262 -14.51 -6.31 18.54
C SER A 262 -14.94 -7.77 18.46
N ILE A 263 -14.95 -8.45 19.61
CA ILE A 263 -15.32 -9.85 19.76
C ILE A 263 -16.68 -10.09 19.09
N SER A 264 -16.68 -10.63 17.87
CA SER A 264 -17.88 -11.06 17.14
C SER A 264 -18.50 -12.33 17.73
N GLY A 265 -18.03 -12.76 18.90
CA GLY A 265 -18.38 -14.01 19.55
C GLY A 265 -19.68 -13.92 20.34
N GLY A 266 -20.82 -13.80 19.67
CA GLY A 266 -22.15 -14.21 20.19
C GLY A 266 -22.66 -13.57 21.49
N ALA A 267 -21.87 -12.73 22.15
CA ALA A 267 -22.17 -12.12 23.43
C ALA A 267 -23.39 -11.22 23.25
N ARG A 268 -24.48 -11.60 23.94
CA ARG A 268 -25.68 -10.78 24.05
C ARG A 268 -25.50 -9.88 25.25
N ILE A 269 -25.64 -8.58 25.01
CA ILE A 269 -25.55 -7.55 26.03
C ILE A 269 -26.95 -6.99 26.18
N HIS A 270 -27.48 -7.10 27.39
CA HIS A 270 -28.77 -6.52 27.73
C HIS A 270 -28.58 -5.01 27.92
N LEU A 271 -29.20 -4.20 27.06
CA LEU A 271 -29.06 -2.74 27.08
C LEU A 271 -30.44 -2.07 27.07
N ILE A 272 -30.54 -0.95 27.77
CA ILE A 272 -31.71 -0.07 27.72
C ILE A 272 -31.46 1.02 26.70
N CYS A 273 -32.37 1.18 25.73
CA CYS A 273 -32.23 2.20 24.70
C CYS A 273 -32.29 3.61 25.33
N PRO A 274 -31.27 4.48 25.13
CA PRO A 274 -31.24 5.80 25.76
C PRO A 274 -32.28 6.79 25.21
N ARG A 275 -32.97 6.45 24.12
CA ARG A 275 -33.98 7.31 23.49
C ARG A 275 -35.42 6.93 23.82
N CYS A 276 -35.71 5.63 23.95
CA CYS A 276 -37.08 5.14 24.12
C CYS A 276 -37.23 4.16 25.29
N GLU A 277 -36.16 4.01 26.09
CA GLU A 277 -36.08 3.23 27.33
C GLU A 277 -36.45 1.75 27.19
N THR A 278 -36.49 1.24 25.96
CA THR A 278 -36.81 -0.16 25.70
C THR A 278 -35.58 -1.01 26.00
N ALA A 279 -35.72 -1.90 26.99
CA ALA A 279 -34.79 -2.97 27.27
C ALA A 279 -34.78 -3.98 26.11
N GLN A 280 -33.60 -4.35 25.63
CA GLN A 280 -33.44 -5.35 24.59
C GLN A 280 -32.05 -5.99 24.65
N ASP A 281 -31.99 -7.27 24.29
CA ASP A 281 -30.71 -7.97 24.11
C ASP A 281 -30.15 -7.68 22.72
N MET A 282 -28.93 -7.15 22.69
CA MET A 282 -28.20 -6.89 21.45
C MET A 282 -26.94 -7.72 21.38
N LYS A 283 -26.57 -8.18 20.18
CA LYS A 283 -25.24 -8.79 19.98
C LYS A 283 -24.18 -7.70 19.98
N ALA A 284 -22.94 -7.99 20.34
CA ALA A 284 -21.83 -7.06 20.08
C ALA A 284 -21.78 -6.65 18.59
N GLY A 285 -21.43 -5.39 18.32
CA GLY A 285 -21.39 -4.79 16.99
C GLY A 285 -22.50 -3.76 16.71
N ARG A 286 -22.85 -3.58 15.44
CA ARG A 286 -23.83 -2.58 14.99
C ARG A 286 -25.25 -3.15 15.04
N ASN A 287 -26.09 -2.57 15.88
CA ASN A 287 -27.48 -2.94 16.07
C ASN A 287 -28.40 -1.73 15.85
N ARG A 288 -29.71 -2.00 15.82
CA ARG A 288 -30.75 -0.97 15.85
C ARG A 288 -31.72 -1.30 16.96
N CYS A 289 -32.18 -0.27 17.69
CA CYS A 289 -33.25 -0.48 18.65
C CYS A 289 -34.52 -0.95 17.93
N ALA A 290 -35.13 -2.03 18.41
CA ALA A 290 -36.33 -2.63 17.81
C ALA A 290 -37.51 -1.64 17.73
N LYS A 291 -37.65 -0.73 18.70
CA LYS A 291 -38.74 0.25 18.79
C LYS A 291 -38.48 1.53 18.00
N CYS A 292 -37.42 2.28 18.34
CA CYS A 292 -37.18 3.61 17.75
C CYS A 292 -36.17 3.65 16.59
N GLN A 293 -35.61 2.50 16.19
CA GLN A 293 -34.63 2.38 15.11
C GLN A 293 -33.31 3.16 15.31
N LEU A 294 -33.03 3.63 16.54
CA LEU A 294 -31.75 4.25 16.88
C LEU A 294 -30.60 3.26 16.59
N ARG A 295 -29.59 3.70 15.84
CA ARG A 295 -28.38 2.92 15.55
C ARG A 295 -27.49 2.92 16.78
N ILE A 296 -27.18 1.73 17.30
CA ILE A 296 -26.34 1.54 18.49
C ILE A 296 -25.14 0.69 18.05
N GLY A 297 -23.92 1.21 18.27
CA GLY A 297 -22.69 0.46 18.07
C GLY A 297 -22.16 0.02 19.43
N ILE A 298 -21.96 -1.27 19.62
CA ILE A 298 -21.42 -1.84 20.86
C ILE A 298 -20.09 -2.48 20.50
N ASP A 299 -18.99 -1.83 20.86
CA ASP A 299 -17.66 -2.43 20.75
C ASP A 299 -17.25 -2.96 22.13
N LEU A 300 -16.87 -4.25 22.16
CA LEU A 300 -16.31 -4.91 23.32
C LEU A 300 -14.80 -4.84 23.19
N GLU A 301 -14.14 -4.10 24.07
CA GLU A 301 -12.69 -4.13 24.19
C GLU A 301 -12.29 -5.18 25.22
N GLU A 302 -11.36 -6.06 24.84
CA GLU A 302 -10.72 -6.95 25.81
C GLU A 302 -9.75 -6.14 26.67
N PRO A 303 -9.83 -6.22 28.00
CA PRO A 303 -8.86 -5.54 28.85
C PRO A 303 -7.47 -6.09 28.54
N ARG A 304 -6.56 -5.19 28.15
CA ARG A 304 -5.17 -5.51 27.83
C ARG A 304 -4.26 -4.63 28.67
N CYS A 305 -3.16 -5.20 29.14
CA CYS A 305 -2.10 -4.42 29.76
C CYS A 305 -1.51 -3.46 28.72
N GLU A 306 -0.87 -2.38 29.15
CA GLU A 306 -0.20 -1.42 28.24
C GLU A 306 0.89 -2.06 27.35
N CYS A 307 1.42 -3.22 27.75
CA CYS A 307 2.35 -4.01 26.95
C CYS A 307 1.67 -4.79 25.80
N GLY A 308 0.34 -4.91 25.80
CA GLY A 308 -0.46 -5.64 24.83
C GLY A 308 -0.97 -7.02 25.31
N TYR A 309 -0.53 -7.48 26.49
CA TYR A 309 -0.96 -8.76 27.06
C TYR A 309 -2.45 -8.75 27.41
N LEU A 310 -3.14 -9.84 27.06
CA LEU A 310 -4.57 -10.02 27.35
C LEU A 310 -4.77 -10.27 28.84
N LEU A 311 -5.53 -9.41 29.52
CA LEU A 311 -5.82 -9.52 30.95
C LEU A 311 -7.02 -10.42 31.25
N TYR A 312 -7.71 -10.91 30.21
CA TYR A 312 -8.81 -11.85 30.37
C TYR A 312 -8.35 -13.10 31.12
N ARG A 313 -8.93 -13.34 32.30
CA ARG A 313 -8.58 -14.44 33.23
C ARG A 313 -7.11 -14.44 33.68
N ALA A 314 -6.41 -13.30 33.63
CA ALA A 314 -5.07 -13.21 34.19
C ALA A 314 -5.12 -13.41 35.72
N PRO A 315 -4.36 -14.35 36.29
CA PRO A 315 -4.31 -14.53 37.73
C PRO A 315 -3.43 -13.44 38.37
N GLY A 316 -4.01 -12.67 39.30
CA GLY A 316 -3.26 -11.74 40.15
C GLY A 316 -3.34 -10.27 39.74
N GLU A 317 -2.63 -9.43 40.52
CA GLU A 317 -2.66 -7.97 40.38
C GLU A 317 -1.57 -7.42 39.45
N THR A 318 -0.68 -8.27 38.94
CA THR A 318 0.45 -7.86 38.10
C THR A 318 0.42 -8.59 36.77
N CYS A 319 0.82 -7.90 35.71
CA CYS A 319 0.86 -8.46 34.37
C CYS A 319 2.02 -9.47 34.25
N PRO A 320 1.79 -10.70 33.79
CA PRO A 320 2.83 -11.74 33.72
C PRO A 320 3.92 -11.44 32.67
N GLU A 321 3.60 -10.69 31.61
CA GLU A 321 4.57 -10.31 30.57
C GLU A 321 5.53 -9.19 31.01
N CYS A 322 5.02 -8.16 31.69
CA CYS A 322 5.79 -6.93 31.93
C CYS A 322 5.97 -6.56 33.41
N GLY A 323 5.33 -7.29 34.34
CA GLY A 323 5.40 -7.05 35.78
C GLY A 323 4.64 -5.83 36.30
N ARG A 324 4.00 -5.03 35.43
CA ARG A 324 3.24 -3.85 35.87
C ARG A 324 1.97 -4.23 36.61
N THR A 325 1.63 -3.46 37.64
CA THR A 325 0.36 -3.59 38.37
C THR A 325 -0.83 -3.24 37.46
N ILE A 326 -1.85 -4.09 37.47
CA ILE A 326 -3.09 -3.94 36.71
C ILE A 326 -4.03 -3.01 37.48
N PRO A 327 -4.54 -1.92 36.86
CA PRO A 327 -5.51 -1.03 37.49
C PRO A 327 -6.75 -1.80 37.99
N PRO A 328 -7.33 -1.45 39.16
CA PRO A 328 -8.46 -2.18 39.72
C PRO A 328 -9.67 -2.32 38.79
N GLN A 329 -9.91 -1.34 37.91
CA GLN A 329 -10.98 -1.41 36.90
C GLN A 329 -10.73 -2.41 35.77
N ASP A 330 -9.47 -2.75 35.48
CA ASP A 330 -9.08 -3.65 34.38
C ASP A 330 -8.82 -5.08 34.89
N ARG A 331 -8.82 -5.27 36.22
CA ARG A 331 -8.67 -6.60 36.83
C ARG A 331 -9.88 -7.45 36.49
N TRP A 332 -9.61 -8.67 36.03
CA TRP A 332 -10.65 -9.64 35.83
C TRP A 332 -11.32 -9.95 37.17
N ARG A 333 -12.56 -9.49 37.34
CA ARG A 333 -13.43 -9.98 38.41
C ARG A 333 -14.09 -11.24 37.87
N ALA A 334 -13.81 -12.38 38.50
CA ALA A 334 -14.63 -13.56 38.27
C ALA A 334 -16.09 -13.18 38.50
N ALA A 335 -17.00 -13.71 37.68
CA ALA A 335 -18.42 -13.61 37.98
C ALA A 335 -18.62 -14.09 39.43
N PRO A 336 -19.44 -13.40 40.24
CA PRO A 336 -19.77 -13.87 41.58
C PRO A 336 -20.15 -15.34 41.49
N SER A 337 -19.57 -16.18 42.33
CA SER A 337 -19.96 -17.58 42.33
C SER A 337 -21.44 -17.66 42.73
N GLU A 338 -22.21 -18.61 42.19
CA GLU A 338 -23.62 -18.79 42.60
C GLU A 338 -23.77 -18.95 44.13
N THR A 339 -22.70 -19.39 44.79
CA THR A 339 -22.60 -19.50 46.24
C THR A 339 -22.65 -18.14 46.95
N ASP A 340 -22.07 -17.10 46.36
CA ASP A 340 -22.08 -15.73 46.91
C ASP A 340 -23.47 -15.07 46.78
N GLN A 341 -24.27 -15.47 45.79
CA GLN A 341 -25.63 -14.93 45.60
C GLN A 341 -26.66 -15.54 46.56
N ALA A 342 -26.39 -16.73 47.12
CA ALA A 342 -27.32 -17.38 48.03
C ALA A 342 -27.37 -16.68 49.41
N GLU A 343 -26.26 -16.10 49.87
CA GLU A 343 -26.16 -15.45 51.20
C GLU A 343 -26.81 -14.05 51.26
N GLU A 344 -27.02 -13.37 50.14
CA GLU A 344 -27.64 -12.04 50.11
C GLU A 344 -29.18 -12.07 50.02
N SER A 345 -29.80 -13.25 50.06
CA SER A 345 -31.25 -13.40 50.13
C SER A 345 -31.75 -12.85 51.49
N PRO A 346 -32.50 -11.73 51.55
CA PRO A 346 -33.03 -11.26 52.82
C PRO A 346 -33.96 -12.33 53.41
N PRO A 347 -33.91 -12.59 54.73
CA PRO A 347 -34.76 -13.59 55.36
C PRO A 347 -36.22 -13.22 55.08
N THR A 348 -36.89 -14.07 54.30
CA THR A 348 -38.32 -13.96 54.04
C THR A 348 -39.03 -14.03 55.38
N GLY A 349 -39.54 -12.88 55.83
CA GLY A 349 -40.24 -12.74 57.09
C GLY A 349 -41.36 -13.77 57.17
N ALA A 350 -41.29 -14.62 58.19
CA ALA A 350 -42.41 -15.42 58.64
C ALA A 350 -43.47 -14.47 59.22
N THR A 351 -44.61 -14.39 58.57
CA THR A 351 -45.87 -13.91 59.14
C THR A 351 -46.80 -15.06 59.42
#